data_AF-A0A932PBS3-F1
#
_entry.id   AF-A0A932PBS3-F1
#
_cell.length_a   1.000
_cell.length_b   1.000
_cell.length_c   1.000
_cell.angle_alpha   90.00
_cell.angle_beta   90.00
_cell.angle_gamma   90.00
#
_symmetry.space_group_name_H-M   'P 1'
#
loop_
_entity.id
_entity.type
_entity.pdbx_description
1 polymer ?
#
loop_
_entity_poly.entity_id
_entity_poly.type
_entity_poly.pdbx_seq_one_letter_code
_entity_poly.pdbx_strand_id
1 'polypeptide(L)'
;MGGVISFRKSPEAIWLKTGWIFTRFLADLLVVSPDDEEFTDAIQKAEVFQRLGLYDTAEENPELANKLKRAIKEVALATLEDSADRPLKWKEGLDPAGQVMYLDSIRELLEIMDKTGNDFG
;
A
#
# COMPACT_ATOMS: atom_id res chain seq x y z
N MET A 1 9.05 17.83 0.23
CA MET A 1 7.57 17.83 0.30
C MET A 1 7.13 16.42 0.63
N GLY A 2 6.44 16.21 1.75
CA GLY A 2 6.10 14.88 2.26
C GLY A 2 4.95 14.23 1.49
N GLY A 3 5.15 13.00 1.02
CA GLY A 3 4.12 12.20 0.37
C GLY A 3 3.22 11.54 1.41
N VAL A 4 2.06 12.11 1.67
CA VAL A 4 0.94 11.38 2.29
C VAL A 4 0.23 10.65 1.15
N ILE A 5 0.11 9.32 1.22
CA ILE A 5 -0.79 8.60 0.31
C ILE A 5 -2.22 8.94 0.75
N SER A 6 -2.79 9.97 0.14
CA SER A 6 -4.16 10.42 0.33
C SER A 6 -4.92 10.19 -0.97
N PHE A 7 -5.85 9.24 -0.95
CA PHE A 7 -6.73 8.99 -2.08
C PHE A 7 -7.80 10.11 -2.13
N ARG A 8 -7.92 10.75 -3.30
CA ARG A 8 -8.47 12.12 -3.52
C ARG A 8 -9.93 12.39 -3.09
N LYS A 9 -10.21 13.70 -3.04
CA LYS A 9 -11.44 14.49 -2.79
C LYS A 9 -12.79 13.90 -3.26
N SER A 10 -13.53 13.23 -2.36
CA SER A 10 -14.99 13.44 -2.10
C SER A 10 -15.40 12.66 -0.83
N PRO A 11 -16.38 13.10 -0.01
CA PRO A 11 -16.22 12.95 1.45
C PRO A 11 -16.82 11.72 2.15
N GLU A 12 -17.84 11.01 1.64
CA GLU A 12 -18.55 10.00 2.47
C GLU A 12 -18.59 8.59 1.87
N ALA A 13 -19.06 8.42 0.63
CA ALA A 13 -19.05 7.12 -0.04
C ALA A 13 -17.64 6.65 -0.47
N ILE A 14 -16.68 7.59 -0.55
CA ILE A 14 -15.28 7.33 -0.89
C ILE A 14 -14.49 6.94 0.35
N TRP A 15 -14.78 7.48 1.54
CA TRP A 15 -14.08 7.09 2.77
C TRP A 15 -14.17 5.59 3.04
N LEU A 16 -15.35 5.00 2.80
CA LEU A 16 -15.56 3.55 2.90
C LEU A 16 -14.80 2.76 1.82
N LYS A 17 -14.79 3.22 0.56
CA LYS A 17 -14.07 2.54 -0.54
C LYS A 17 -12.55 2.66 -0.40
N THR A 18 -12.06 3.84 -0.05
CA THR A 18 -10.64 4.13 0.17
C THR A 18 -10.09 3.38 1.37
N GLY A 19 -10.80 3.40 2.50
CA GLY A 19 -10.41 2.64 3.70
C GLY A 19 -10.39 1.14 3.44
N TRP A 20 -11.38 0.62 2.72
CA TRP A 20 -11.44 -0.80 2.38
C TRP A 20 -10.35 -1.24 1.38
N ILE A 21 -10.07 -0.43 0.36
CA ILE A 21 -8.94 -0.65 -0.58
C ILE A 21 -7.61 -0.60 0.19
N PHE A 22 -7.47 0.33 1.13
CA PHE A 22 -6.29 0.47 1.97
C PHE A 22 -6.10 -0.76 2.89
N THR A 23 -7.13 -1.19 3.63
CA THR A 23 -7.07 -2.41 4.45
C THR A 23 -6.72 -3.64 3.62
N ARG A 24 -7.26 -3.75 2.40
CA ARG A 24 -6.91 -4.84 1.48
C ARG A 24 -5.43 -4.81 1.11
N PHE A 25 -4.94 -3.65 0.73
CA PHE A 25 -3.55 -3.45 0.39
C PHE A 25 -2.63 -3.78 1.57
N LEU A 26 -3.00 -3.40 2.80
CA LEU A 26 -2.29 -3.80 4.01
C LEU A 26 -2.26 -5.32 4.22
N ALA A 27 -3.37 -6.01 3.96
CA ALA A 27 -3.42 -7.47 4.05
C ALA A 27 -2.49 -8.13 3.02
N ASP A 28 -2.41 -7.58 1.81
CA ASP A 28 -1.48 -8.04 0.77
C ASP A 28 -0.01 -7.77 1.15
N LEU A 29 0.28 -6.68 1.86
CA LEU A 29 1.62 -6.40 2.39
C LEU A 29 2.07 -7.46 3.42
N LEU A 30 1.17 -7.92 4.28
CA LEU A 30 1.49 -8.97 5.27
C LEU A 30 1.87 -10.31 4.61
N VAL A 31 1.45 -10.57 3.38
CA VAL A 31 1.84 -11.78 2.63
C VAL A 31 3.32 -11.73 2.21
N VAL A 32 3.90 -10.54 2.05
CA VAL A 32 5.29 -10.38 1.58
C VAL A 32 6.33 -10.65 2.66
N SER A 33 6.01 -10.39 3.92
CA SER A 33 6.93 -10.58 5.05
C SER A 33 6.19 -11.01 6.31
N PRO A 34 5.60 -12.22 6.32
CA PRO A 34 4.74 -12.68 7.42
C PRO A 34 5.51 -12.93 8.72
N ASP A 35 6.81 -13.24 8.64
CA ASP A 35 7.66 -13.57 9.79
C ASP A 35 8.43 -12.36 10.35
N ASP A 36 8.25 -11.16 9.78
CA ASP A 36 8.88 -9.95 10.30
C ASP A 36 7.93 -9.23 11.27
N GLU A 37 8.25 -9.30 12.55
CA GLU A 37 7.47 -8.67 13.63
C GLU A 37 7.44 -7.14 13.52
N GLU A 38 8.55 -6.47 13.20
CA GLU A 38 8.61 -5.01 13.08
C GLU A 38 7.79 -4.52 11.88
N PHE A 39 7.88 -5.24 10.76
CA PHE A 39 7.06 -4.99 9.59
C PHE A 39 5.57 -5.20 9.90
N THR A 40 5.24 -6.31 10.54
CA THR A 40 3.85 -6.64 10.90
C THR A 40 3.27 -5.59 11.84
N ASP A 41 4.01 -5.17 12.86
CA ASP A 41 3.61 -4.10 13.77
C ASP A 41 3.38 -2.78 13.05
N ALA A 42 4.24 -2.43 12.08
CA ALA A 42 4.09 -1.22 11.28
C ALA A 42 2.80 -1.26 10.43
N ILE A 43 2.49 -2.41 9.84
CA ILE A 43 1.25 -2.61 9.06
C ILE A 43 0.01 -2.59 9.96
N GLN A 44 0.04 -3.24 11.13
CA GLN A 44 -1.07 -3.21 12.08
C GLN A 44 -1.31 -1.79 12.63
N LYS A 45 -0.25 -1.05 12.96
CA LYS A 45 -0.37 0.38 13.30
C LYS A 45 -0.99 1.17 12.16
N ALA A 46 -0.58 0.89 10.92
CA ALA A 46 -1.13 1.57 9.75
C ALA A 46 -2.62 1.31 9.57
N GLU A 47 -3.09 0.09 9.88
CA GLU A 47 -4.52 -0.26 9.87
C GLU A 47 -5.29 0.54 10.93
N VAL A 48 -4.78 0.63 12.15
CA VAL A 48 -5.42 1.39 13.25
C VAL A 48 -5.50 2.88 12.93
N PHE A 49 -4.41 3.46 12.40
CA PHE A 49 -4.35 4.89 12.06
C PHE A 49 -4.91 5.21 10.67
N GLN A 50 -5.36 4.20 9.92
CA GLN A 50 -5.83 4.33 8.53
C GLN A 50 -4.83 5.09 7.62
N ARG A 51 -3.53 4.94 7.91
CA ARG A 51 -2.43 5.60 7.18
C ARG A 51 -1.12 4.84 7.34
N LEU A 52 -0.34 4.75 6.28
CA LEU A 52 1.04 4.23 6.35
C LEU A 52 2.02 5.39 6.46
N GLY A 53 2.57 5.60 7.67
CA GLY A 53 3.44 6.74 8.02
C GLY A 53 4.88 6.60 7.54
N LEU A 54 5.13 6.42 6.24
CA LEU A 54 6.48 6.14 5.71
C LEU A 54 7.53 7.22 6.04
N TYR A 55 7.12 8.47 6.21
CA TYR A 55 8.02 9.56 6.61
C TYR A 55 8.42 9.43 8.09
N ASP A 56 7.44 9.30 8.98
CA ASP A 56 7.65 9.09 10.41
C ASP A 56 8.52 7.85 10.65
N THR A 57 8.22 6.74 9.95
CA THR A 57 9.04 5.53 9.99
C THR A 57 10.44 5.75 9.45
N ALA A 58 10.63 6.58 8.41
CA ALA A 58 11.98 6.85 7.88
C ALA A 58 12.83 7.70 8.83
N GLU A 59 12.22 8.57 9.64
CA GLU A 59 12.93 9.34 10.67
C GLU A 59 13.33 8.45 11.86
N GLU A 60 12.46 7.52 12.28
CA GLU A 60 12.70 6.65 13.43
C GLU A 60 13.52 5.40 13.09
N ASN A 61 13.22 4.75 11.96
CA ASN A 61 13.82 3.50 11.48
C ASN A 61 13.89 3.48 9.93
N PRO A 62 14.96 4.04 9.34
CA PRO A 62 15.17 4.11 7.89
C PRO A 62 15.15 2.74 7.20
N GLU A 63 15.63 1.69 7.86
CA GLU A 63 15.67 0.33 7.31
C GLU A 63 14.27 -0.25 7.15
N LEU A 64 13.44 -0.11 8.18
CA LEU A 64 12.03 -0.50 8.14
C LEU A 64 11.26 0.29 7.09
N ALA A 65 11.50 1.60 6.96
CA ALA A 65 10.88 2.42 5.93
C ALA A 65 11.26 1.95 4.51
N ASN A 66 12.52 1.57 4.29
CA ASN A 66 12.96 1.00 3.01
C ASN A 66 12.35 -0.38 2.76
N LYS A 67 12.19 -1.20 3.80
CA LYS A 67 11.52 -2.50 3.70
C LYS A 67 10.06 -2.35 3.31
N LEU A 68 9.33 -1.44 3.97
CA LEU A 68 7.95 -1.09 3.62
C LEU A 68 7.84 -0.61 2.18
N LYS A 69 8.70 0.31 1.74
CA LYS A 69 8.72 0.79 0.34
C LYS A 69 8.93 -0.35 -0.66
N ARG A 70 9.85 -1.27 -0.39
CA ARG A 70 10.07 -2.45 -1.26
C ARG A 70 8.83 -3.34 -1.31
N ALA A 71 8.25 -3.66 -0.17
CA ALA A 71 7.04 -4.49 -0.09
C ALA A 71 5.85 -3.85 -0.82
N ILE A 72 5.65 -2.53 -0.70
CA ILE A 72 4.62 -1.79 -1.45
C ILE A 72 4.82 -1.92 -2.94
N LYS A 73 6.06 -1.73 -3.43
CA LYS A 73 6.38 -1.86 -4.86
C LYS A 73 6.16 -3.30 -5.34
N GLU A 74 6.54 -4.28 -4.55
CA GLU A 74 6.41 -5.71 -4.84
C GLU A 74 4.94 -6.15 -4.91
N VAL A 75 4.10 -5.75 -3.95
CA VAL A 75 2.65 -6.00 -4.00
C VAL A 75 2.02 -5.29 -5.19
N ALA A 76 2.38 -4.04 -5.44
CA ALA A 76 1.82 -3.26 -6.54
C ALA A 76 2.14 -3.91 -7.90
N LEU A 77 3.39 -4.32 -8.13
CA LEU A 77 3.78 -5.03 -9.35
C LEU A 77 3.07 -6.38 -9.48
N ALA A 78 3.08 -7.19 -8.42
CA ALA A 78 2.42 -8.50 -8.43
C ALA A 78 0.89 -8.39 -8.63
N THR A 79 0.26 -7.31 -8.18
CA THR A 79 -1.14 -7.00 -8.45
C THR A 79 -1.36 -6.74 -9.94
N LEU A 80 -0.54 -5.89 -10.57
CA LEU A 80 -0.68 -5.52 -11.97
C LEU A 80 -0.38 -6.67 -12.93
N GLU A 81 0.59 -7.51 -12.56
CA GLU A 81 0.97 -8.71 -13.31
C GLU A 81 0.01 -9.88 -13.08
N ASP A 82 -0.89 -9.76 -12.11
CA ASP A 82 -1.76 -10.85 -11.65
C ASP A 82 -0.98 -12.13 -11.34
N SER A 83 0.14 -11.96 -10.64
CA SER A 83 1.11 -13.03 -10.41
C SER A 83 0.50 -14.15 -9.57
N ALA A 84 0.39 -15.35 -10.16
CA ALA A 84 -0.10 -16.55 -9.49
C ALA A 84 0.84 -17.07 -8.39
N ASP A 85 2.08 -16.58 -8.35
CA ASP A 85 3.11 -17.01 -7.40
C ASP A 85 2.93 -16.38 -6.00
N ARG A 86 1.98 -15.43 -5.87
CA ARG A 86 1.64 -14.81 -4.59
C ARG A 86 0.14 -14.92 -4.34
N PRO A 87 -0.29 -15.42 -3.17
CA PRO A 87 -1.70 -15.51 -2.82
C PRO A 87 -2.25 -14.13 -2.39
N LEU A 88 -2.16 -13.14 -3.27
CA LEU A 88 -2.71 -11.82 -3.04
C LEU A 88 -4.24 -11.87 -3.03
N LYS A 89 -4.84 -11.13 -2.12
CA LYS A 89 -6.28 -11.07 -1.88
C LYS A 89 -6.94 -9.89 -2.55
N TRP A 90 -6.21 -9.11 -3.35
CA TRP A 90 -6.72 -7.87 -3.93
C TRP A 90 -8.04 -8.02 -4.70
N LYS A 91 -8.28 -9.15 -5.37
CA LYS A 91 -9.54 -9.45 -6.09
C LYS A 91 -10.71 -9.85 -5.20
N GLU A 92 -10.46 -10.29 -3.97
CA GLU A 92 -11.48 -10.92 -3.12
C GLU A 92 -12.61 -9.95 -2.79
N GLY A 93 -13.83 -10.26 -3.25
CA GLY A 93 -15.02 -9.45 -3.00
C GLY A 93 -15.09 -8.14 -3.80
N LEU A 94 -14.23 -7.94 -4.80
CA LEU A 94 -14.36 -6.85 -5.78
C LEU A 94 -15.21 -7.29 -6.97
N ASP A 95 -16.16 -6.44 -7.36
CA ASP A 95 -16.83 -6.54 -8.66
C ASP A 95 -15.88 -6.07 -9.79
N PRO A 96 -16.18 -6.33 -11.07
CA PRO A 96 -15.30 -5.94 -12.18
C PRO A 96 -14.96 -4.45 -12.20
N ALA A 97 -15.90 -3.58 -11.84
CA ALA A 97 -15.67 -2.14 -11.78
C ALA A 97 -14.69 -1.77 -10.64
N GLY A 98 -14.84 -2.38 -9.46
CA GLY A 98 -13.95 -2.22 -8.32
C GLY A 98 -12.54 -2.75 -8.60
N GLN A 99 -12.40 -3.85 -9.34
CA GLN A 99 -11.09 -4.36 -9.77
C GLN A 99 -10.37 -3.36 -10.69
N VAL A 100 -11.08 -2.75 -11.64
CA VAL A 100 -10.50 -1.71 -12.51
C VAL A 100 -10.04 -0.51 -11.68
N MET A 101 -10.88 0.00 -10.78
CA MET A 101 -10.51 1.13 -9.91
C MET A 101 -9.31 0.82 -9.01
N TYR A 102 -9.23 -0.42 -8.50
CA TYR A 102 -8.10 -0.88 -7.71
C TYR A 102 -6.80 -0.85 -8.53
N LEU A 103 -6.81 -1.45 -9.72
CA LEU A 103 -5.64 -1.48 -10.60
C LEU A 103 -5.19 -0.07 -11.00
N ASP A 104 -6.12 0.84 -11.30
CA ASP A 104 -5.78 2.23 -11.60
C ASP A 104 -5.13 2.93 -10.40
N SER A 105 -5.64 2.71 -9.18
CA SER A 105 -5.06 3.25 -7.95
C SER A 105 -3.65 2.72 -7.69
N ILE A 106 -3.40 1.44 -8.00
CA ILE A 106 -2.08 0.80 -7.88
C ILE A 106 -1.09 1.35 -8.91
N ARG A 107 -1.53 1.65 -10.13
CA ARG A 107 -0.70 2.34 -11.14
C ARG A 107 -0.30 3.74 -10.69
N GLU A 108 -1.27 4.53 -10.19
CA GLU A 108 -0.99 5.86 -9.64
C GLU A 108 0.01 5.80 -8.48
N LEU A 109 -0.12 4.82 -7.59
CA LEU A 109 0.81 4.59 -6.50
C LEU A 109 2.25 4.34 -7.00
N LEU A 110 2.43 3.44 -7.98
CA LEU A 110 3.75 3.15 -8.55
C LEU A 110 4.37 4.40 -9.21
N GLU A 111 3.58 5.17 -9.95
CA GLU A 111 4.07 6.42 -10.54
C GLU A 111 4.54 7.43 -9.49
N ILE A 112 3.81 7.55 -8.37
CA ILE A 112 4.19 8.42 -7.26
C ILE A 112 5.49 7.90 -6.62
N MET A 113 5.62 6.60 -6.43
CA MET A 113 6.82 5.98 -5.86
C MET A 113 8.05 6.14 -6.75
N ASP A 114 7.91 5.99 -8.07
CA ASP A 114 9.03 6.16 -9.00
C ASP A 114 9.45 7.64 -9.11
N LYS A 115 8.51 8.57 -9.01
CA LYS A 115 8.81 10.03 -8.94
C LYS A 115 9.49 10.42 -7.63
N THR A 116 9.08 9.84 -6.50
CA THR A 116 9.62 10.15 -5.17
C THR A 116 10.88 9.36 -4.82
N GLY A 117 11.15 8.24 -5.49
CA GLY A 117 12.37 7.45 -5.33
C GLY A 117 13.65 8.18 -5.74
N ASN A 118 13.53 9.33 -6.41
CA ASN A 118 14.66 10.17 -6.84
C ASN A 118 15.03 11.28 -5.83
N ASP A 119 14.22 11.50 -4.78
CA ASP A 119 14.36 12.65 -3.85
C ASP A 119 14.89 12.26 -2.45
N PHE A 120 15.27 11.00 -2.23
CA PHE A 120 15.78 10.49 -0.95
C PHE A 120 17.13 9.74 -1.08
N GLY A 121 17.85 9.98 -2.19
CA GLY A 121 19.22 9.50 -2.40
C GLY A 121 20.26 10.46 -1.84
#